data_AF-A0A968FUU5-F1
#
_entry.id   AF-A0A968FUU5-F1
#
_cell.length_a   1.000
_cell.length_b   1.000
_cell.length_c   1.000
_cell.angle_alpha   90.00
_cell.angle_beta   90.00
_cell.angle_gamma   90.00
#
_symmetry.space_group_name_H-M   'P 1'
#
loop_
_entity.id
_entity.type
_entity.pdbx_description
1 polymer ?
#
loop_
_entity_poly.entity_id
_entity_poly.type
_entity_poly.pdbx_seq_one_letter_code
_entity_poly.pdbx_strand_id
1 'polypeptide(L)' 'MTFQVENLDHTVDYLRSHDATFIHEKRELRANDSCHKFITIASPIGFLEFSFVEVEGDPTDIPGFEKI' A
#
# COMPACT_ATOMS: atom_id res chain seq x y z
N MET A 1 -1.94 8.45 -6.25
CA MET A 1 -0.68 8.87 -5.58
C MET A 1 -0.22 7.76 -4.66
N THR A 2 1.08 7.51 -4.54
CA THR A 2 1.62 6.38 -3.75
C THR A 2 2.45 6.89 -2.59
N PHE A 3 2.25 6.32 -1.40
CA PHE A 3 2.99 6.61 -0.19
C PHE A 3 3.69 5.35 0.31
N GLN A 4 4.98 5.46 0.61
CA GLN A 4 5.69 4.41 1.33
C GLN A 4 5.48 4.60 2.83
N VAL A 5 5.13 3.53 3.53
CA VAL A 5 4.90 3.48 4.98
C VAL A 5 5.76 2.39 5.61
N GLU A 6 6.10 2.57 6.89
CA GLU A 6 6.90 1.62 7.66
C GLU A 6 6.08 0.48 8.26
N ASN A 7 4.76 0.68 8.43
CA ASN A 7 3.83 -0.31 8.98
C ASN A 7 2.48 -0.18 8.30
N LEU A 8 2.20 -1.08 7.35
CA LEU A 8 0.95 -1.04 6.60
C LEU A 8 -0.24 -1.43 7.45
N ASP A 9 -0.07 -2.37 8.38
CA ASP A 9 -1.17 -2.87 9.22
C ASP A 9 -1.72 -1.77 10.13
N HIS A 10 -0.84 -1.01 10.77
CA HIS A 10 -1.24 0.17 11.55
C HIS A 10 -1.91 1.24 10.66
N THR A 11 -1.44 1.42 9.43
CA THR A 11 -2.05 2.35 8.47
C THR A 11 -3.46 1.89 8.08
N VAL A 12 -3.67 0.59 7.86
CA VAL A 12 -4.98 0.01 7.56
C VAL A 12 -5.93 0.21 8.74
N ASP A 13 -5.50 -0.07 9.96
CA ASP A 13 -6.31 0.12 11.16
C ASP A 13 -6.74 1.58 11.33
N TYR A 14 -5.81 2.53 11.13
CA TYR A 14 -6.10 3.95 11.14
C TYR A 14 -7.15 4.31 10.07
N LEU A 15 -6.96 3.88 8.82
CA LEU A 15 -7.87 4.20 7.72
C LEU A 15 -9.27 3.60 7.92
N ARG A 16 -9.36 2.37 8.45
CA ARG A 16 -10.63 1.73 8.78
C ARG A 16 -11.36 2.46 9.90
N SER A 17 -10.65 2.95 10.91
CA SER A 17 -11.25 3.75 12.00
C SER A 17 -11.79 5.12 11.56
N HIS A 18 -11.45 5.56 10.35
CA HIS A 18 -11.90 6.83 9.75
C HIS A 18 -12.77 6.61 8.50
N ASP A 19 -13.41 5.45 8.37
CA ASP A 19 -14.35 5.12 7.29
C ASP A 19 -13.77 5.31 5.87
N ALA A 20 -12.48 5.04 5.68
CA ALA A 20 -11.86 5.11 4.36
C ALA A 20 -12.43 4.04 3.41
N THR A 21 -12.64 4.42 2.16
CA THR A 21 -13.13 3.51 1.12
C THR A 21 -11.98 2.74 0.48
N PHE A 22 -11.87 1.45 0.75
CA PHE A 22 -10.87 0.57 0.15
C PHE A 22 -11.31 0.17 -1.27
N ILE A 23 -10.51 0.53 -2.28
CA ILE A 23 -10.67 0.07 -3.67
C ILE A 23 -9.99 -1.29 -3.84
N HIS A 24 -8.81 -1.42 -3.23
CA HIS A 24 -8.05 -2.66 -3.18
C HIS A 24 -7.72 -2.98 -1.74
N GLU A 25 -8.29 -4.10 -1.28
CA GLU A 25 -7.94 -4.73 -0.01
C GLU A 25 -6.45 -5.13 0.01
N LYS A 26 -5.92 -5.35 1.23
CA LYS A 26 -4.50 -5.67 1.45
C LYS A 26 -4.01 -6.77 0.51
N ARG A 27 -3.01 -6.43 -0.31
CA ARG A 27 -2.27 -7.37 -1.14
C ARG A 27 -0.85 -7.47 -0.65
N GLU A 28 -0.28 -8.65 -0.84
CA GLU A 28 1.09 -8.96 -0.45
C GLU A 28 1.78 -9.68 -1.60
N LEU A 29 2.97 -9.20 -1.96
CA LEU A 29 3.84 -9.78 -2.96
C LEU A 29 5.13 -10.19 -2.26
N ARG A 30 5.56 -11.43 -2.48
CA ARG A 30 6.82 -11.97 -1.95
C ARG A 30 7.69 -12.43 -3.09
N ALA A 31 8.96 -12.05 -3.08
CA ALA A 31 9.98 -12.54 -4.01
C ALA A 31 11.33 -12.61 -3.29
N ASN A 32 12.02 -13.74 -3.41
CA ASN A 32 13.28 -14.00 -2.69
C ASN A 32 13.13 -13.70 -1.19
N ASP A 33 13.92 -12.75 -0.67
CA ASP A 33 13.92 -12.29 0.72
C ASP A 33 13.11 -10.98 0.91
N SER A 34 12.37 -10.57 -0.11
CA SER A 34 11.63 -9.31 -0.17
C SER A 34 10.11 -9.52 -0.10
N CYS A 35 9.43 -8.66 0.66
CA CYS A 35 7.98 -8.69 0.88
C CYS A 35 7.42 -7.27 0.77
N HIS A 36 6.54 -7.03 -0.21
CA HIS A 36 5.87 -5.76 -0.37
C HIS A 36 4.38 -5.93 -0.10
N LYS A 37 3.83 -5.13 0.79
CA LYS A 37 2.39 -5.08 1.07
C LYS A 37 1.84 -3.77 0.56
N PHE A 38 0.62 -3.78 0.02
CA PHE A 38 -0.04 -2.54 -0.38
C PHE A 38 -1.56 -2.58 -0.26
N ILE A 39 -2.14 -1.39 -0.14
CA ILE A 39 -3.58 -1.12 -0.22
C ILE A 39 -3.82 0.08 -1.13
N THR A 40 -5.06 0.24 -1.60
CA THR A 40 -5.50 1.45 -2.30
C THR A 40 -6.84 1.90 -1.76
N ILE A 41 -6.94 3.19 -1.43
CA ILE A 41 -8.19 3.84 -1.01
C ILE A 41 -8.63 4.90 -2.02
N ALA A 42 -9.93 5.15 -2.06
CA ALA A 42 -10.51 6.28 -2.75
C ALA A 42 -10.57 7.49 -1.82
N SER A 43 -10.35 8.69 -2.36
CA SER A 43 -10.77 9.93 -1.73
C SER A 43 -12.30 9.91 -1.48
N PRO A 44 -12.82 10.69 -0.50
CA PRO A 44 -14.24 10.76 -0.23
C PRO A 44 -15.11 11.14 -1.45
N ILE A 45 -14.54 11.90 -2.39
CA ILE A 45 -15.21 12.34 -3.63
C ILE A 45 -14.99 11.37 -4.81
N GLY A 46 -14.31 10.23 -4.58
CA GLY A 46 -14.12 9.15 -5.56
C GLY A 46 -13.18 9.44 -6.74
N PHE A 47 -12.68 10.67 -6.87
CA PHE A 47 -11.90 11.10 -8.04
C PHE A 47 -10.39 10.82 -7.91
N LEU A 48 -9.88 10.71 -6.70
CA LEU A 48 -8.47 10.48 -6.41
C LEU A 48 -8.26 9.15 -5.70
N GLU A 49 -7.22 8.43 -6.10
CA GLU A 49 -6.78 7.19 -5.47
C GLU A 49 -5.45 7.39 -4.75
N PHE A 50 -5.37 6.82 -3.53
CA PHE A 50 -4.17 6.82 -2.72
C PHE A 50 -3.76 5.39 -2.43
N SER A 51 -2.53 5.05 -2.80
CA SER A 51 -1.94 3.75 -2.54
C SER A 51 -0.91 3.87 -1.43
N PHE A 52 -0.90 2.91 -0.50
CA PHE A 52 0.09 2.82 0.56
C PHE A 52 0.87 1.53 0.36
N VAL A 53 2.20 1.60 0.43
CA VAL A 53 3.08 0.45 0.30
C VAL A 53 4.01 0.35 1.51
N GLU A 54 4.13 -0.85 2.06
CA GLU A 54 5.22 -1.23 2.95
C GLU A 54 6.16 -2.15 2.18
N VAL A 55 7.45 -1.85 2.24
CA VAL A 55 8.51 -2.62 1.56
C VAL A 55 9.46 -3.14 2.63
N GLU A 56 9.52 -4.47 2.75
CA GLU A 56 10.50 -5.19 3.54
C GLU A 56 11.46 -5.89 2.57
N GLY A 57 12.78 -5.68 2.72
CA GLY A 57 13.80 -6.27 1.84
C GLY A 57 14.27 -5.32 0.72
N ASP A 58 14.67 -5.89 -0.43
CA ASP A 58 15.15 -5.12 -1.58
C ASP A 58 13.97 -4.65 -2.46
N PRO A 59 13.77 -3.33 -2.61
CA PRO A 59 12.67 -2.78 -3.42
C PRO A 59 12.75 -3.14 -4.90
N THR A 60 13.89 -3.62 -5.40
CA THR A 60 14.11 -3.99 -6.80
C THR A 60 13.81 -5.45 -7.09
N ASP A 61 13.64 -6.28 -6.06
CA ASP A 61 13.32 -7.71 -6.20
C ASP A 61 11.88 -7.96 -6.65
N ILE A 62 10.98 -6.99 -6.47
CA ILE A 62 9.57 -7.11 -6.85
C ILE A 62 9.29 -6.29 -8.12
N PRO A 63 9.08 -6.95 -9.28
CA PRO A 63 8.81 -6.26 -10.53
C PRO A 63 7.55 -5.39 -10.45
N GLY A 64 7.64 -4.13 -10.88
CA GLY A 64 6.51 -3.19 -10.93
C GLY A 64 6.52 -2.07 -9.87
N PHE A 65 7.47 -2.08 -8.93
CA PHE A 65 7.79 -0.91 -8.11
C PHE A 65 8.84 -0.05 -8.81
N GLU A 66 8.43 0.78 -9.76
CA GLU A 66 9.32 1.84 -10.26
C GLU A 66 9.53 2.87 -9.14
N LYS A 67 10.81 3.08 -8.76
CA LYS A 67 11.22 4.25 -7.98
C LYS A 67 10.96 5.49 -8.84
N ILE A 68 10.03 6.34 -8.42
CA ILE A 68 9.90 7.72 -8.92
C ILE A 68 10.77 8.61 -8.04
#